data_AF-A0AAD7IFG6-F1
#
_entry.id   AF-A0AAD7IFG6-F1
#
_cell.length_a   1.000
_cell.length_b   1.000
_cell.length_c   1.000
_cell.angle_alpha   90.00
_cell.angle_beta   90.00
_cell.angle_gamma   90.00
#
_symmetry.space_group_name_H-M   'P 1'
#
loop_
_entity.id
_entity.type
_entity.pdbx_description
1 polymer ?
#
loop_
_entity_poly.entity_id
_entity_poly.type
_entity_poly.pdbx_seq_one_letter_code
_entity_poly.pdbx_strand_id
1 'polypeptide(L)'
;VITLYSKNGGKAGAHSWVPSSDTIGSLSYMIVQVYQHFYRRQFKFSHRNYTALNTLHFAHLPANSFLVLLPSRDEAVKHFQDHIEIVLGGQKIFEDLTTEREALGKAFASLNTVRRKGKANVKIEPNLRSDAKFG
;
A
#
# COMPACT_ATOMS: atom_id res chain seq x y z
N VAL A 1 1.83 10.49 -5.89
CA VAL A 1 0.68 9.58 -6.12
C VAL A 1 -0.12 10.15 -7.27
N ILE A 2 -0.61 9.32 -8.18
CA ILE A 2 -1.30 9.81 -9.39
C ILE A 2 -2.81 9.70 -9.23
N THR A 3 -3.28 8.60 -8.64
CA THR A 3 -4.70 8.32 -8.56
C THR A 3 -5.02 7.57 -7.27
N LEU A 4 -6.09 7.98 -6.58
CA LEU A 4 -6.58 7.35 -5.36
C LEU A 4 -7.93 6.69 -5.64
N TYR A 5 -8.17 5.53 -5.04
CA TYR A 5 -9.47 4.86 -5.14
C TYR A 5 -9.96 4.44 -3.76
N SER A 6 -11.23 4.69 -3.51
CA SER A 6 -11.93 4.28 -2.29
C SER A 6 -13.16 3.46 -2.63
N LYS A 7 -13.62 2.67 -1.67
CA LYS A 7 -14.88 1.94 -1.79
C LYS A 7 -16.01 2.85 -1.32
N ASN A 8 -16.97 3.12 -2.18
CA ASN A 8 -18.13 3.90 -1.81
C ASN A 8 -19.05 3.12 -0.84
N GLY A 9 -19.91 3.83 -0.11
CA GLY A 9 -20.70 3.28 0.99
C GLY A 9 -21.44 1.98 0.66
N GLY A 10 -21.38 1.01 1.58
CA GLY A 10 -22.11 -0.25 1.51
C GLY A 10 -21.24 -1.50 1.21
N LYS A 11 -21.74 -2.68 1.60
CA LYS A 11 -21.04 -3.97 1.45
C LYS A 11 -20.69 -4.30 -0.01
N ALA A 12 -21.49 -3.81 -0.96
CA ALA A 12 -21.32 -3.99 -2.41
C ALA A 12 -21.00 -2.69 -3.17
N GLY A 13 -20.59 -1.62 -2.47
CA GLY A 13 -20.22 -0.37 -3.12
C GLY A 13 -19.04 -0.57 -4.08
N ALA A 14 -19.13 0.02 -5.27
CA ALA A 14 -18.04 0.00 -6.25
C ALA A 14 -16.84 0.79 -5.75
N HIS A 15 -15.65 0.40 -6.21
CA HIS A 15 -14.45 1.23 -6.05
C HIS A 15 -14.52 2.37 -7.07
N SER A 16 -14.41 3.60 -6.60
CA SER A 16 -14.35 4.77 -7.47
C SER A 16 -13.10 5.58 -7.20
N TRP A 17 -12.69 6.34 -8.21
CA TRP A 17 -11.68 7.37 -8.06
C TRP A 17 -12.14 8.39 -7.02
N VAL A 18 -11.20 8.86 -6.19
CA VAL A 18 -11.40 9.97 -5.26
C VAL A 18 -10.27 11.00 -5.45
N PRO A 19 -10.58 12.30 -5.39
CA PRO A 19 -9.58 13.35 -5.59
C PRO A 19 -8.61 13.46 -4.40
N SER A 20 -9.08 13.18 -3.19
CA SER A 20 -8.31 13.23 -1.95
C SER A 20 -8.87 12.24 -0.93
N SER A 21 -8.09 11.98 0.12
CA SER A 21 -8.54 11.26 1.30
C SER A 21 -7.77 11.74 2.52
N ASP A 22 -8.47 11.95 3.63
CA ASP A 22 -7.87 12.36 4.91
C ASP A 22 -7.15 11.19 5.61
N THR A 23 -7.46 9.96 5.22
CA THR A 23 -6.87 8.76 5.79
C THR A 23 -6.51 7.74 4.73
N ILE A 24 -5.34 7.14 4.84
CA ILE A 24 -4.92 6.06 3.95
C ILE A 24 -5.81 4.82 4.12
N GLY A 25 -6.39 4.63 5.31
CA GLY A 25 -7.23 3.47 5.63
C GLY A 25 -8.59 3.44 4.93
N SER A 26 -9.08 4.57 4.43
CA SER A 26 -10.31 4.61 3.62
C SER A 26 -10.04 4.27 2.16
N LEU A 27 -8.77 4.24 1.73
CA LEU A 27 -8.40 3.89 0.37
C LEU A 27 -8.40 2.39 0.21
N SER A 28 -8.87 1.94 -0.95
CA SER A 28 -8.75 0.54 -1.35
C SER A 28 -7.40 0.29 -2.01
N TYR A 29 -6.98 1.22 -2.87
CA TYR A 29 -5.69 1.19 -3.55
C TYR A 29 -5.31 2.55 -4.11
N MET A 30 -4.03 2.69 -4.44
CA MET A 30 -3.41 3.88 -4.99
C MET A 30 -2.57 3.50 -6.19
N ILE A 31 -2.65 4.31 -7.25
CA ILE A 31 -1.75 4.22 -8.39
C ILE A 31 -0.60 5.19 -8.16
N VAL A 32 0.62 4.66 -8.06
CA VAL A 32 1.83 5.43 -7.76
C VAL A 32 2.90 5.18 -8.80
N GLN A 33 3.72 6.19 -9.06
CA GLN A 33 4.97 6.02 -9.79
C GLN A 33 6.00 5.37 -8.86
N VAL A 34 6.65 4.33 -9.34
CA VAL A 34 7.70 3.61 -8.61
C VAL A 34 9.05 4.14 -9.06
N TYR A 35 9.90 4.47 -8.09
CA TYR A 35 11.28 4.85 -8.33
C TYR A 35 12.21 3.76 -7.81
N GLN A 36 13.27 3.46 -8.56
CA GLN A 36 14.27 2.48 -8.16
C GLN A 36 15.45 3.19 -7.48
N HIS A 37 15.87 2.69 -6.31
CA HIS A 37 17.09 3.16 -5.65
C HIS A 37 18.29 2.96 -6.58
N PHE A 38 19.03 4.04 -6.83
CA PHE A 38 20.21 4.02 -7.70
C PHE A 38 21.49 4.12 -6.87
N TYR A 39 21.66 5.23 -6.15
CA TYR A 39 22.82 5.46 -5.30
C TYR A 39 22.51 6.52 -4.23
N ARG A 40 22.97 6.29 -3.00
CA ARG A 40 22.72 7.17 -1.84
C ARG A 40 21.26 7.57 -1.74
N ARG A 41 20.94 8.84 -1.99
CA ARG A 41 19.61 9.45 -1.87
C ARG A 41 18.87 9.52 -3.19
N GLN A 42 19.46 9.04 -4.27
CA GLN A 42 18.93 9.18 -5.62
C GLN A 42 18.12 7.95 -6.00
N PHE A 43 16.93 8.21 -6.53
CA PHE A 43 16.01 7.20 -7.01
C PHE A 43 15.60 7.53 -8.45
N LYS A 44 15.84 6.61 -9.37
CA LYS A 44 15.55 6.80 -10.80
C LYS A 44 14.12 6.42 -11.12
N PHE A 45 13.52 7.17 -12.05
CA PHE A 45 12.20 6.91 -12.61
C PHE A 45 12.20 5.70 -13.54
N SER A 46 13.31 5.46 -14.25
CA SER A 46 13.50 4.29 -15.09
C SER A 46 14.04 3.11 -14.28
N HIS A 47 13.28 2.03 -14.25
CA HIS A 47 13.74 0.77 -13.68
C HIS A 47 14.77 0.10 -14.61
N ARG A 48 15.79 -0.56 -14.05
CA ARG A 48 16.91 -1.16 -14.81
C ARG A 48 16.45 -2.07 -15.96
N ASN A 49 15.35 -2.80 -15.76
CA ASN A 49 14.79 -3.71 -16.76
C ASN A 49 14.12 -2.99 -17.94
N TYR A 50 13.76 -1.72 -17.80
CA TYR A 50 13.03 -0.94 -18.79
C TYR A 50 13.81 0.30 -19.27
N THR A 51 15.09 0.41 -18.92
CA THR A 51 15.94 1.54 -19.30
C THR A 51 16.00 1.77 -20.80
N ALA A 52 15.99 0.70 -21.60
CA ALA A 52 15.99 0.80 -23.05
C ALA A 52 14.70 1.45 -23.62
N LEU A 53 13.59 1.34 -22.89
CA LEU A 53 12.29 1.87 -23.31
C LEU A 53 12.01 3.26 -22.74
N ASN A 54 12.80 3.71 -21.77
CA ASN A 54 12.61 4.98 -21.05
C ASN A 54 11.17 5.15 -20.52
N THR A 55 10.55 4.04 -20.08
CA THR A 55 9.17 4.03 -19.61
C THR A 55 9.08 4.23 -18.10
N LEU A 56 8.04 4.96 -17.68
CA LEU A 56 7.70 5.11 -16.27
C LEU A 56 7.07 3.83 -15.74
N HIS A 57 7.45 3.43 -14.54
CA HIS A 57 6.84 2.29 -13.87
C HIS A 57 5.78 2.77 -12.87
N PHE A 58 4.56 2.24 -13.02
CA PHE A 58 3.46 2.48 -12.10
C PHE A 58 3.08 1.19 -11.38
N ALA A 59 2.76 1.31 -10.10
CA ALA A 59 2.27 0.21 -9.29
C ALA A 59 0.92 0.55 -8.67
N HIS A 60 0.12 -0.50 -8.54
CA HIS A 60 -1.17 -0.46 -7.90
C HIS A 60 -1.03 -1.00 -6.48
N LEU A 61 -0.89 -0.08 -5.52
CA LEU A 61 -0.60 -0.44 -4.13
C LEU A 61 -1.89 -0.41 -3.32
N PRO A 62 -2.25 -1.50 -2.62
CA PRO A 62 -3.33 -1.45 -1.65
C PRO A 62 -2.92 -0.57 -0.46
N ALA A 63 -3.90 -0.01 0.26
CA ALA A 63 -3.63 0.91 1.37
C ALA A 63 -2.72 0.33 2.45
N ASN A 64 -2.81 -0.98 2.69
CA ASN A 64 -2.01 -1.69 3.68
C ASN A 64 -0.55 -1.99 3.23
N SER A 65 -0.17 -1.65 2.00
CA SER A 65 1.23 -1.73 1.54
C SER A 65 2.02 -0.47 1.86
N PHE A 66 1.38 0.56 2.41
CA PHE A 66 2.05 1.77 2.83
C PHE A 66 2.66 1.59 4.23
N LEU A 67 3.98 1.78 4.34
CA LEU A 67 4.70 1.56 5.59
C LEU A 67 4.88 2.85 6.39
N VAL A 68 5.32 3.92 5.73
CA VAL A 68 5.70 5.16 6.41
C VAL A 68 5.56 6.35 5.47
N LEU A 69 5.19 7.49 6.06
CA LEU A 69 5.20 8.78 5.37
C LEU A 69 6.59 9.41 5.57
N LEU A 70 7.20 9.88 4.48
CA LEU A 70 8.39 10.72 4.62
C LEU A 70 7.99 12.05 5.29
N PRO A 71 8.82 12.60 6.19
CA PRO A 71 8.49 13.84 6.88
C PRO A 71 8.10 14.96 5.90
N SER A 72 6.92 15.53 6.06
CA SER A 72 6.40 16.65 5.26
C SER A 72 7.14 17.94 5.61
N ARG A 73 8.36 18.08 5.11
CA ARG A 73 8.99 19.39 4.90
C ARG A 73 8.97 19.67 3.41
N ASP A 74 8.78 20.92 3.02
CA ASP A 74 8.69 21.36 1.61
C ASP A 74 9.90 20.92 0.74
N GLU A 75 10.97 20.44 1.37
CA GLU A 75 12.18 19.94 0.72
C GLU A 75 12.36 18.42 0.75
N ALA A 76 11.38 17.64 1.21
CA ALA A 76 11.53 16.19 1.44
C ALA A 76 12.02 15.40 0.21
N VAL A 77 11.65 15.88 -0.99
CA VAL A 77 12.04 15.30 -2.27
C VAL A 77 12.40 16.42 -3.25
N LYS A 78 13.60 16.35 -3.82
CA LYS A 78 14.04 17.20 -4.93
C LYS A 78 13.83 16.45 -6.24
N HIS A 79 13.24 17.12 -7.21
CA HIS A 79 12.97 16.55 -8.52
C HIS A 79 14.04 17.00 -9.52
N PHE A 80 14.65 16.04 -10.21
CA PHE A 80 15.54 16.25 -11.34
C PHE A 80 14.93 15.64 -12.59
N GLN A 81 15.54 15.89 -13.75
CA GLN A 81 15.06 15.36 -15.02
C GLN A 81 15.06 13.83 -15.05
N ASP A 82 16.06 13.20 -14.43
CA ASP A 82 16.29 11.78 -14.52
C ASP A 82 16.25 11.02 -13.16
N HIS A 83 15.97 11.71 -12.07
CA HIS A 83 15.84 11.08 -10.77
C HIS A 83 15.12 12.01 -9.79
N ILE A 84 14.75 11.44 -8.66
CA ILE A 84 14.43 12.21 -7.47
C ILE A 84 15.53 12.01 -6.44
N GLU A 85 15.76 13.02 -5.61
CA GLU A 85 16.64 12.92 -4.46
C GLU A 85 15.84 13.15 -3.18
N ILE A 86 15.94 12.23 -2.23
CA ILE A 86 15.28 12.37 -0.93
C ILE A 86 16.20 13.06 0.08
N VAL A 87 15.63 13.71 1.09
CA VAL A 87 16.43 14.29 2.20
C VAL A 87 17.11 13.20 3.03
N LEU A 88 18.12 13.60 3.81
CA LEU A 88 18.89 12.68 4.67
C LEU A 88 18.00 11.89 5.64
N GLY A 89 16.96 12.53 6.20
CA GLY A 89 16.00 11.83 7.06
C GLY A 89 15.23 10.72 6.33
N GLY A 90 14.89 10.94 5.06
CA GLY A 90 14.26 9.90 4.23
C GLY A 90 15.22 8.78 3.85
N GLN A 91 16.50 9.10 3.62
CA GLN A 91 17.53 8.09 3.37
C GLN A 91 17.67 7.14 4.55
N LYS A 92 17.73 7.68 5.77
CA LYS A 92 17.81 6.86 6.99
C LYS A 92 16.63 5.90 7.09
N ILE A 93 15.41 6.40 6.89
CA ILE A 93 14.20 5.57 6.88
C ILE A 93 14.30 4.46 5.82
N PHE A 94 14.77 4.79 4.61
CA PHE A 94 14.95 3.81 3.55
C PHE A 94 15.98 2.73 3.91
N GLU A 95 17.11 3.11 4.50
CA GLU A 95 18.16 2.20 4.96
C GLU A 95 17.67 1.29 6.09
N ASP A 96 16.97 1.85 7.08
CA ASP A 96 16.38 1.10 8.20
C ASP A 96 15.37 0.06 7.66
N LEU A 97 14.43 0.47 6.80
CA LEU A 97 13.44 -0.44 6.19
C LEU A 97 14.07 -1.49 5.28
N THR A 98 15.14 -1.15 4.56
CA THR A 98 15.85 -2.09 3.69
C THR A 98 16.59 -3.14 4.51
N THR A 99 17.21 -2.71 5.61
CA THR A 99 17.94 -3.59 6.54
C THR A 99 16.98 -4.55 7.25
N GLU A 100 15.81 -4.05 7.66
CA GLU A 100 14.80 -4.86 8.35
C GLU A 100 13.87 -5.64 7.40
N ARG A 101 14.09 -5.57 6.09
CA ARG A 101 13.17 -6.12 5.08
C ARG A 101 12.76 -7.57 5.33
N GLU A 102 13.71 -8.43 5.69
CA GLU A 102 13.41 -9.84 5.98
C GLU A 102 12.60 -10.02 7.25
N ALA A 103 12.93 -9.28 8.31
CA ALA A 103 12.21 -9.31 9.58
C ALA A 103 10.77 -8.81 9.38
N LEU A 104 10.59 -7.72 8.64
CA LEU A 104 9.29 -7.20 8.24
C LEU A 104 8.51 -8.23 7.42
N GLY A 105 9.16 -8.88 6.44
CA GLY A 105 8.54 -9.95 5.65
C GLY A 105 8.02 -11.11 6.51
N LYS A 106 8.81 -11.56 7.50
CA LYS A 106 8.40 -12.60 8.46
C LYS A 106 7.26 -12.12 9.36
N ALA A 107 7.32 -10.88 9.85
CA ALA A 107 6.26 -10.30 10.67
C ALA A 107 4.93 -10.20 9.91
N PHE A 108 4.95 -9.72 8.65
CA PHE A 108 3.76 -9.66 7.81
C PHE A 108 3.20 -11.04 7.48
N ALA A 109 4.06 -12.04 7.23
CA ALA A 109 3.63 -13.42 7.02
C ALA A 109 2.90 -13.97 8.26
N SER A 110 3.44 -13.72 9.46
CA SER A 110 2.83 -14.10 10.74
C SER A 110 1.49 -13.40 10.98
N LEU A 111 1.41 -12.09 10.71
CA LEU A 111 0.16 -11.33 10.85
C LEU A 111 -0.94 -11.89 9.93
N ASN A 112 -0.58 -12.26 8.70
CA ASN A 112 -1.51 -12.79 7.72
C ASN A 112 -1.99 -14.22 8.07
N THR A 113 -1.17 -15.05 8.70
CA THR A 113 -1.60 -16.37 9.18
C THR A 113 -2.56 -16.26 10.37
N VAL A 114 -2.32 -15.34 11.32
CA VAL A 114 -3.25 -15.07 12.43
C VAL A 114 -4.61 -14.60 11.92
N ARG A 115 -4.64 -13.70 10.93
CA ARG A 115 -5.89 -13.21 10.31
C ARG A 115 -6.70 -14.31 9.63
N ARG A 116 -6.06 -15.36 9.09
CA ARG A 116 -6.76 -16.52 8.53
C ARG A 116 -7.36 -17.43 9.60
N LYS A 117 -6.69 -17.61 10.74
CA LYS A 117 -7.24 -18.38 11.88
C LYS A 117 -8.49 -17.75 12.48
N GLY A 118 -8.58 -16.42 12.55
CA GLY A 118 -9.78 -15.73 13.02
C GLY A 118 -11.04 -15.99 12.18
N LYS A 119 -10.89 -16.30 10.88
CA LYS A 119 -12.01 -16.71 10.02
C LYS A 119 -12.43 -18.17 10.21
N ALA A 120 -11.54 -19.04 10.68
CA ALA A 120 -11.84 -20.46 10.89
C ALA A 120 -12.71 -20.71 12.13
N ASN A 121 -12.75 -19.77 13.08
CA ASN A 121 -13.52 -19.90 14.32
C ASN A 121 -14.91 -19.28 14.30
N VAL A 122 -15.36 -18.70 13.18
CA VAL A 122 -16.77 -18.33 13.01
C VAL A 122 -17.52 -19.57 12.54
N LYS A 123 -17.77 -20.52 13.45
CA LYS A 123 -18.84 -21.50 13.26
C LYS A 123 -20.14 -20.72 13.33
N ILE A 124 -20.74 -20.46 12.17
CA ILE A 124 -22.15 -20.06 12.10
C ILE A 124 -22.91 -21.31 12.52
N GLU A 125 -23.40 -21.34 13.76
CA GLU A 125 -24.36 -22.37 14.14
C GLU A 125 -25.61 -22.23 13.24
N PRO A 126 -26.09 -23.32 12.63
CA PRO A 126 -27.32 -23.28 11.88
C PRO A 126 -28.45 -22.99 12.87
N ASN A 127 -29.02 -21.79 12.74
CA ASN A 127 -30.17 -21.35 13.51
C ASN A 127 -31.38 -22.23 13.10
N LEU A 128 -31.56 -23.36 13.78
CA LEU A 128 -32.73 -24.22 13.69
C LEU A 128 -33.91 -23.44 14.30
N ARG A 129 -34.60 -22.66 13.47
CA ARG A 129 -35.99 -22.26 13.75
C ARG A 129 -36.89 -23.37 13.25
N SER A 130 -37.19 -24.32 14.14
CA SER A 130 -38.40 -25.11 14.05
C SER A 130 -39.62 -24.23 14.36
N ASP A 131 -40.74 -24.63 13.77
CA ASP A 131 -42.12 -24.38 14.22
C ASP A 131 -42.78 -23.03 13.92
N ALA A 132 -43.59 -23.03 12.85
CA ALA A 132 -44.95 -22.52 12.92
C ALA A 132 -45.83 -23.28 11.90
N LYS A 133 -46.58 -24.27 12.40
CA LYS A 133 -47.75 -24.83 11.70
C LYS A 133 -48.83 -23.75 11.67
N PHE A 134 -49.28 -23.37 10.49
CA PHE A 134 -50.55 -22.66 10.32
C PHE A 134 -51.66 -23.71 10.30
N GLY A 135 -52.57 -23.61 11.28
CA GLY A 135 -53.88 -24.25 11.25
C GLY A 135 -54.85 -23.48 10.39
#